data_AF-A0A455X3E1-F1
#
_entry.id   AF-A0A455X3E1-F1
#
_cell.length_a   1.000
_cell.length_b   1.000
_cell.length_c   1.000
_cell.angle_alpha   90.00
_cell.angle_beta   90.00
_cell.angle_gamma   90.00
#
_symmetry.space_group_name_H-M   'P 1'
#
loop_
_entity.id
_entity.type
_entity.pdbx_description
1 polymer ?
#
loop_
_entity_poly.entity_id
_entity_poly.type
_entity_poly.pdbx_seq_one_letter_code
_entity_poly.pdbx_strand_id
1 'polypeptide(L)'
;MENPIYITTKSPSLLSKVAKIVVSVVLIGLALMFSVLLFVAILVVGAMAWGYVWWRTRDLRKQMRQYSPSDVVVEGDVIEGEVIRREVNKISEKPGDDGIK
;
A
#
# COMPACT_ATOMS: atom_id res chain seq x y z
N MET A 1 -62.87 -11.66 -36.25
CA MET A 1 -62.02 -12.88 -36.26
C MET A 1 -61.42 -12.92 -37.66
N GLU A 2 -60.13 -12.76 -37.97
CA GLU A 2 -58.86 -12.51 -37.30
C GLU A 2 -58.00 -11.80 -38.37
N ASN A 3 -57.19 -10.80 -38.02
CA ASN A 3 -56.27 -10.16 -38.97
C ASN A 3 -54.92 -10.87 -38.88
N PRO A 4 -54.46 -11.57 -39.94
CA PRO A 4 -53.14 -12.17 -39.92
C PRO A 4 -52.08 -11.07 -39.94
N ILE A 5 -51.32 -10.96 -38.84
CA ILE A 5 -50.10 -10.17 -38.74
C ILE A 5 -49.08 -10.84 -39.67
N TYR A 6 -48.89 -10.31 -40.88
CA TYR A 6 -47.85 -10.77 -41.78
C TYR A 6 -46.49 -10.36 -41.21
N ILE A 7 -45.86 -11.23 -40.42
CA ILE A 7 -44.43 -11.12 -40.16
C ILE A 7 -43.70 -11.47 -41.47
N THR A 8 -43.42 -10.44 -42.27
CA THR A 8 -42.58 -10.57 -43.45
C THR A 8 -41.17 -10.96 -43.01
N THR A 9 -40.90 -12.26 -43.01
CA THR A 9 -39.58 -12.81 -42.78
C THR A 9 -38.77 -12.61 -44.04
N LYS A 10 -38.14 -11.43 -44.15
CA LYS A 10 -37.15 -11.13 -45.18
C LYS A 10 -36.12 -12.26 -45.19
N SER A 11 -36.12 -13.06 -46.25
CA SER A 11 -35.18 -14.15 -46.44
C SER A 11 -33.76 -13.63 -46.23
N PRO A 12 -32.99 -14.17 -45.27
CA PRO A 12 -31.70 -13.63 -44.92
C PRO A 12 -30.77 -13.80 -46.12
N SER A 13 -30.52 -12.68 -46.81
CA SER A 13 -29.58 -12.66 -47.93
C SER A 13 -28.19 -13.03 -47.41
N LEU A 14 -27.40 -13.74 -48.21
CA LEU A 14 -26.04 -14.13 -47.84
C LEU A 14 -25.18 -12.94 -47.39
N LEU A 15 -25.44 -11.76 -47.96
CA LEU A 15 -24.84 -10.48 -47.56
C LEU A 15 -25.14 -10.10 -46.10
N SER A 16 -26.37 -10.31 -45.63
CA SER A 16 -26.73 -10.05 -44.23
C SER A 16 -26.01 -10.99 -43.26
N LYS A 17 -25.70 -12.21 -43.69
CA LYS A 17 -24.94 -13.18 -42.89
C LYS A 17 -23.48 -12.76 -42.78
N VAL A 18 -22.86 -12.34 -43.89
CA VAL A 18 -21.49 -11.83 -43.90
C VAL A 18 -21.37 -10.56 -43.07
N ALA A 19 -22.30 -9.62 -43.21
CA ALA A 19 -22.30 -8.38 -42.42
C ALA A 19 -22.34 -8.67 -40.92
N LYS A 20 -23.16 -9.62 -40.47
CA LYS A 20 -23.20 -10.03 -39.05
C LYS A 20 -21.88 -10.60 -38.57
N ILE A 21 -21.22 -11.43 -39.39
CA ILE A 21 -19.91 -11.99 -39.05
C ILE A 21 -18.88 -10.86 -38.89
N VAL A 22 -18.81 -9.94 -39.85
CA VAL A 22 -17.88 -8.80 -39.78
C VAL A 22 -18.12 -7.96 -38.53
N VAL A 23 -19.38 -7.61 -38.24
CA VAL A 23 -19.73 -6.86 -37.02
C VAL A 23 -19.30 -7.61 -35.77
N SER A 24 -19.51 -8.93 -35.71
CA SER A 24 -19.09 -9.73 -34.56
C SER A 24 -17.56 -9.73 -34.38
N VAL A 25 -16.80 -9.85 -35.46
CA VAL A 25 -15.33 -9.83 -35.43
C VAL A 25 -14.83 -8.47 -34.96
N VAL A 26 -15.43 -7.38 -35.44
CA VAL A 26 -15.08 -6.02 -35.01
C VAL A 26 -15.36 -5.83 -33.53
N LEU A 27 -16.53 -6.26 -33.04
CA LEU A 27 -16.88 -6.17 -31.62
C LEU A 27 -15.93 -6.98 -30.73
N ILE A 28 -15.58 -8.20 -31.15
CA ILE A 28 -14.59 -9.03 -30.45
C ILE A 28 -13.23 -8.32 -30.43
N GLY A 29 -12.80 -7.77 -31.57
CA GLY A 29 -11.57 -6.99 -31.65
C GLY A 29 -11.56 -5.80 -30.69
N LEU A 30 -12.63 -5.02 -30.65
CA LEU A 30 -12.78 -3.89 -29.72
C LEU A 30 -12.74 -4.34 -28.26
N ALA A 31 -13.48 -5.39 -27.91
CA ALA A 31 -13.49 -5.95 -26.56
C ALA A 31 -12.10 -6.45 -26.14
N LEU A 32 -11.38 -7.12 -27.04
CA LEU A 32 -10.02 -7.57 -26.80
C LEU A 32 -9.05 -6.41 -26.63
N MET A 33 -9.12 -5.38 -27.48
CA MET A 33 -8.31 -4.16 -27.33
C MET A 33 -8.55 -3.48 -25.99
N PHE A 34 -9.82 -3.37 -25.59
CA PHE A 34 -10.18 -2.81 -24.30
C PHE A 34 -9.66 -3.66 -23.12
N SER A 35 -9.73 -4.99 -23.23
CA SER A 35 -9.18 -5.91 -22.23
C SER A 35 -7.67 -5.77 -22.09
N VAL A 36 -6.93 -5.67 -23.20
CA VAL A 36 -5.47 -5.46 -23.19
C VAL A 36 -5.13 -4.11 -22.55
N LEU A 37 -5.85 -3.05 -22.89
CA LEU A 37 -5.63 -1.72 -22.30
C LEU A 37 -5.85 -1.73 -20.78
N LEU A 38 -6.94 -2.35 -20.31
CA LEU A 38 -7.17 -2.51 -18.87
C LEU A 38 -6.06 -3.32 -18.20
N PHE A 39 -5.62 -4.41 -18.83
CA PHE A 39 -4.54 -5.23 -18.30
C PHE A 39 -3.23 -4.45 -18.17
N VAL A 40 -2.85 -3.69 -19.21
CA VAL A 40 -1.68 -2.81 -19.18
C VAL A 40 -1.84 -1.72 -18.11
N ALA A 41 -3.02 -1.11 -18.00
CA ALA A 41 -3.28 -0.09 -16.98
C ALA A 41 -3.09 -0.65 -15.56
N ILE A 42 -3.62 -1.84 -15.27
CA ILE A 42 -3.45 -2.51 -13.98
C ILE A 42 -1.97 -2.84 -13.74
N LEU A 43 -1.26 -3.35 -14.75
CA LEU A 43 0.17 -3.64 -14.63
C LEU A 43 0.99 -2.38 -14.32
N VAL A 44 0.72 -1.27 -15.00
CA VAL A 44 1.42 0.00 -14.77
C VAL A 44 1.12 0.53 -13.38
N VAL A 45 -0.15 0.55 -12.97
CA VAL A 45 -0.56 1.00 -11.63
C VAL A 45 0.04 0.09 -10.56
N GLY A 46 0.01 -1.22 -10.77
CA GLY A 46 0.61 -2.21 -9.87
C GLY A 46 2.12 -2.02 -9.75
N ALA A 47 2.83 -1.82 -10.86
CA ALA A 47 4.27 -1.57 -10.86
C ALA A 47 4.62 -0.23 -10.19
N MET A 48 3.85 0.83 -10.45
CA MET A 48 4.01 2.12 -9.77
C MET A 48 3.75 1.99 -8.27
N ALA A 49 2.68 1.32 -7.87
CA ALA A 49 2.36 1.08 -6.46
C ALA A 49 3.45 0.25 -5.79
N TRP A 50 3.96 -0.80 -6.45
CA TRP A 50 5.04 -1.63 -5.93
C TRP A 50 6.34 -0.84 -5.76
N GLY A 51 6.73 -0.07 -6.78
CA GLY A 51 7.87 0.85 -6.71
C GLY A 51 7.70 1.90 -5.62
N TYR A 52 6.49 2.46 -5.48
CA TYR A 52 6.17 3.43 -4.44
C TYR A 52 6.22 2.82 -3.05
N VAL A 53 5.68 1.62 -2.83
CA VAL A 53 5.74 0.91 -1.54
C VAL A 53 7.19 0.60 -1.17
N TRP A 54 8.01 0.20 -2.14
CA TRP A 54 9.44 0.00 -1.94
C TRP A 54 10.17 1.31 -1.57
N TRP A 55 9.83 2.41 -2.22
CA TRP A 55 10.39 3.72 -1.87
C TRP A 55 9.91 4.21 -0.51
N ARG A 56 8.62 4.05 -0.21
CA ARG A 56 8.00 4.52 1.02
C ARG A 56 8.48 3.73 2.24
N THR A 57 8.68 2.42 2.11
CA THR A 57 9.31 1.60 3.16
C THR A 57 10.75 2.02 3.43
N ARG A 58 11.50 2.52 2.42
CA ARG A 58 12.82 3.13 2.65
C ARG A 58 12.75 4.52 3.29
N ASP A 59 11.74 5.32 2.94
CA ASP A 59 11.63 6.71 3.39
C ASP A 59 11.03 6.85 4.80
N LEU A 60 10.30 5.84 5.27
CA LEU A 60 9.77 5.78 6.64
C LEU A 60 10.88 5.76 7.69
N ARG A 61 12.05 5.17 7.37
CA ARG A 61 13.24 5.22 8.24
C ARG A 61 13.80 6.64 8.39
N LYS A 62 13.64 7.51 7.40
CA LYS A 62 14.05 8.92 7.52
C LYS A 62 13.07 9.73 8.36
N GLN A 63 11.77 9.43 8.25
CA GLN A 63 10.74 10.14 9.01
C GLN A 63 10.86 9.92 10.53
N MET A 64 11.33 8.75 10.99
CA MET A 64 11.62 8.52 12.42
C MET A 64 12.83 9.31 12.96
N ARG A 65 13.72 9.81 12.09
CA ARG A 65 14.80 10.73 12.50
C ARG A 65 14.35 12.18 12.59
N GLN A 66 13.34 12.57 11.81
CA GLN A 66 12.73 13.91 11.90
C GLN A 66 11.67 14.00 13.00
N TYR A 67 10.93 12.91 13.25
CA TYR A 67 10.17 12.69 14.49
C TYR A 67 11.07 12.07 15.56
N SER A 68 12.28 12.61 15.73
CA SER A 68 13.03 12.36 16.94
C SER A 68 12.16 12.86 18.11
N PRO A 69 11.87 12.05 19.14
CA PRO A 69 11.31 12.53 20.40
C PRO A 69 12.41 13.31 21.15
N SER A 70 12.99 14.32 20.51
CA SER A 70 13.86 15.30 21.17
C SER A 70 13.06 16.34 21.96
N ASP A 71 11.72 16.25 21.95
CA ASP A 71 10.83 17.13 22.72
C ASP A 71 10.19 16.43 23.93
N VAL A 72 10.51 15.15 24.17
CA VAL A 72 10.25 14.50 25.46
C VAL A 72 11.58 14.01 26.02
N VAL A 73 12.46 14.97 26.27
CA VAL A 73 13.46 14.82 27.32
C VAL A 73 12.67 14.66 28.61
N VAL A 74 12.40 13.42 29.00
CA VAL A 74 12.08 13.12 30.39
C VAL A 74 13.32 13.54 31.16
N GLU A 75 13.18 14.66 31.87
CA GLU A 75 14.13 15.22 32.82
C GLU A 75 14.56 14.13 33.81
N GLY A 76 15.56 13.33 33.46
CA GLY A 76 15.92 12.18 34.28
C GLY A 76 16.97 11.22 33.75
N ASP A 77 17.03 10.86 32.46
CA ASP A 77 17.92 9.77 32.04
C ASP A 77 18.60 10.00 30.68
N VAL A 78 19.91 10.26 30.78
CA VAL A 78 21.00 9.84 29.89
C VAL A 78 20.78 10.07 28.39
N ILE A 79 21.36 11.17 27.88
CA ILE A 79 21.60 11.38 26.45
C ILE A 79 23.10 11.30 26.17
N GLU A 80 23.43 10.26 25.41
CA GLU A 80 24.67 9.88 24.74
C GLU A 80 25.75 10.97 24.61
N GLY A 81 26.75 10.91 25.50
CA GLY A 81 28.02 11.64 25.35
C GLY A 81 28.77 11.97 26.64
N GLU A 82 28.08 11.98 27.78
CA GLU A 82 28.66 12.32 29.09
C GLU A 82 28.21 11.31 30.15
N VAL A 83 29.16 10.73 30.87
CA VAL A 83 28.88 9.77 31.95
C VAL A 83 28.56 10.56 33.22
N ILE A 84 27.28 10.66 33.58
CA ILE A 84 26.91 11.12 34.93
C ILE A 84 27.29 10.03 35.93
N ARG A 85 28.52 10.12 36.48
CA ARG A 85 28.94 9.32 37.63
C ARG A 85 28.16 9.81 38.84
N ARG A 86 26.98 9.21 39.06
CA ARG A 86 26.27 9.32 40.34
C ARG A 86 27.11 8.58 41.38
N GLU A 87 27.93 9.32 42.12
CA GLU A 87 28.49 8.80 43.37
C GLU A 87 27.33 8.59 44.33
N VAL A 88 26.77 7.38 44.30
CA VAL A 88 25.98 6.87 45.41
C VAL A 88 26.97 6.72 46.55
N ASN A 89 27.09 7.78 47.35
CA ASN A 89 27.82 7.76 48.60
C ASN A 89 27.34 6.53 49.39
N LYS A 90 28.26 5.58 49.52
CA LYS A 90 28.08 4.28 50.12
C LYS A 90 27.37 4.48 51.45
N ILE A 91 26.13 4.01 51.51
CA ILE A 91 25.48 3.79 52.79
C ILE A 91 26.32 2.72 53.51
N SER A 92 26.68 3.06 54.75
CA SER A 92 27.09 2.15 55.81
C SER A 92 28.50 1.56 55.73
N GLU A 93 29.42 2.16 56.51
CA GLU A 93 30.22 1.36 57.44
C GLU A 93 30.66 2.24 58.64
N LYS A 94 29.85 2.26 59.69
CA LYS A 94 30.43 2.35 61.05
C LYS A 94 29.77 1.26 61.89
N PRO A 95 30.52 0.20 62.26
CA PRO A 95 29.99 -0.92 62.99
C PRO A 95 29.63 -0.46 64.41
N GLY A 96 28.50 -0.97 64.92
CA GLY A 96 28.27 -0.99 66.35
C GLY A 96 29.34 -1.87 66.97
N ASP A 97 30.17 -1.26 67.82
CA ASP A 97 31.10 -1.93 68.71
C ASP A 97 30.84 -1.43 70.13
N ASP A 98 31.08 -2.36 71.04
CA ASP A 98 30.47 -2.65 72.31
C ASP A 98 30.80 -1.71 73.49
N GLY A 99 29.97 -1.81 74.53
CA GLY A 99 30.09 -1.01 75.74
C GLY A 99 31.22 -1.49 76.64
N ILE A 100 32.16 -0.60 76.94
CA ILE A 100 32.93 -0.58 78.20
C ILE A 100 33.21 0.89 78.58
N LYS A 101 32.64 1.34 79.70
CA LYS A 101 33.26 2.16 80.75
C LYS A 101 32.31 2.29 81.94
#